data_AF-A0A959KWH9-F1
#
_entry.id   AF-A0A959KWH9-F1
#
_cell.length_a   1.000
_cell.length_b   1.000
_cell.length_c   1.000
_cell.angle_alpha   90.00
_cell.angle_beta   90.00
_cell.angle_gamma   90.00
#
_symmetry.space_group_name_H-M   'P 1'
#
loop_
_entity.id
_entity.type
_entity.pdbx_description
1 polymer ?
#
loop_
_entity_poly.entity_id
_entity_poly.type
_entity_poly.pdbx_seq_one_letter_code
_entity_poly.pdbx_strand_id
1 'polypeptide(L)'
;MKRLVLLLTFLCPMGFIALNAQSSSIFIGATGGANLSKFKFTEDLKELYPASNSLLGLNGGVTIGFEVQNFTLHTGLQYIQKGSEYQTDNFEDEQGTGFYSATEKLHYLSIPLLIGYRKYL
;
A
#
# COMPACT_ATOMS: atom_id res chain seq x y z
N MET A 1 -5.68 -36.41 52.31
CA MET A 1 -5.04 -36.56 50.97
C MET A 1 -6.02 -36.42 49.80
N LYS A 2 -7.18 -37.10 49.79
CA LYS A 2 -8.17 -37.03 48.68
C LYS A 2 -8.70 -35.62 48.34
N ARG A 3 -8.85 -34.74 49.34
CA ARG A 3 -9.30 -33.34 49.15
C ARG A 3 -8.25 -32.43 48.50
N LEU A 4 -6.96 -32.73 48.68
CA LEU A 4 -5.85 -31.94 48.12
C LEU A 4 -5.63 -32.28 46.64
N VAL A 5 -5.81 -33.56 46.28
CA VAL A 5 -5.77 -34.01 44.89
C VAL A 5 -6.88 -33.37 44.07
N LEU A 6 -8.11 -33.34 44.60
CA LEU A 6 -9.26 -32.76 43.90
C LEU A 6 -9.13 -31.24 43.64
N LEU A 7 -8.42 -30.54 44.53
CA LEU A 7 -8.16 -29.10 44.41
C LEU A 7 -7.05 -28.80 43.38
N LEU A 8 -6.03 -29.67 43.28
CA LEU A 8 -5.00 -29.60 42.24
C LEU A 8 -5.56 -29.91 40.83
N THR A 9 -6.48 -30.88 40.72
CA THR A 9 -7.10 -31.23 39.43
C THR A 9 -8.02 -30.13 38.89
N PHE A 10 -8.58 -29.28 39.77
CA PHE A 10 -9.42 -28.14 39.37
C PHE A 10 -8.60 -26.89 39.01
N LEU A 11 -7.43 -26.68 39.63
CA LEU A 11 -6.56 -25.55 39.33
C LEU A 11 -5.79 -25.71 38.01
N CYS A 12 -5.39 -26.93 37.67
CA CYS A 12 -4.60 -27.22 36.47
C CYS A 12 -5.28 -26.83 35.13
N PRO A 13 -6.59 -27.08 34.91
CA PRO A 13 -7.23 -26.67 33.66
C PRO A 13 -7.47 -25.15 33.54
N MET A 14 -7.52 -24.39 34.65
CA MET A 14 -7.73 -22.94 34.59
C MET A 14 -6.51 -22.18 34.06
N GLY A 15 -5.29 -22.75 34.17
CA GLY A 15 -4.07 -22.15 33.61
C GLY A 15 -4.01 -22.16 32.08
N PHE A 16 -4.72 -23.08 31.42
CA PHE A 16 -4.69 -23.20 29.95
C PHE A 16 -5.69 -22.28 29.25
N ILE A 17 -6.76 -21.86 29.94
CA ILE A 17 -7.78 -20.98 29.36
C ILE A 17 -7.26 -19.53 29.24
N ALA A 18 -6.31 -19.13 30.08
CA ALA A 18 -5.73 -17.79 30.08
C ALA A 18 -4.71 -17.54 28.94
N LEU A 19 -4.25 -18.58 28.23
CA LEU A 19 -3.24 -18.44 27.17
C LEU A 19 -3.80 -17.92 25.84
N ASN A 20 -5.12 -17.95 25.63
CA ASN A 20 -5.76 -17.43 24.42
C ASN A 20 -6.15 -15.94 24.51
N ALA A 21 -5.72 -15.24 25.57
CA ALA A 21 -5.98 -13.80 25.74
C ALA A 21 -4.92 -12.90 25.05
N GLN A 22 -3.83 -13.48 24.52
CA GLN A 22 -2.93 -12.70 23.66
C GLN A 22 -3.68 -12.36 22.38
N SER A 23 -4.04 -11.08 22.26
CA SER A 23 -4.95 -10.51 21.26
C SER A 23 -4.39 -10.59 19.84
N SER A 24 -4.31 -11.81 19.29
CA SER A 24 -4.00 -12.03 17.90
C SER A 24 -5.27 -11.91 17.08
N SER A 25 -5.39 -10.86 16.28
CA SER A 25 -6.54 -10.62 15.41
C SER A 25 -6.10 -10.79 13.96
N ILE A 26 -6.92 -11.46 13.14
CA ILE A 26 -6.75 -11.48 11.68
C ILE A 26 -7.76 -10.52 11.09
N PHE A 27 -7.32 -9.63 10.20
CA PHE A 27 -8.20 -8.70 9.50
C PHE A 27 -8.02 -8.82 8.00
N ILE A 28 -9.11 -8.57 7.28
CA ILE A 28 -9.12 -8.41 5.83
C ILE A 28 -9.70 -7.03 5.55
N GLY A 29 -8.99 -6.25 4.75
CA GLY A 29 -9.37 -4.89 4.36
C GLY A 29 -9.33 -4.72 2.85
N ALA A 30 -10.13 -3.79 2.35
CA ALA A 30 -10.01 -3.28 0.99
C ALA A 30 -9.47 -1.85 1.05
N THR A 31 -8.58 -1.50 0.12
CA THR A 31 -8.01 -0.17 -0.01
C THR A 31 -8.41 0.43 -1.34
N GLY A 32 -8.81 1.70 -1.33
CA GLY A 32 -9.10 2.47 -2.54
C GLY A 32 -8.60 3.89 -2.35
N GLY A 33 -8.05 4.48 -3.40
CA GLY A 33 -7.53 5.85 -3.36
C GLY A 33 -7.27 6.40 -4.76
N ALA A 34 -7.01 7.70 -4.79
CA ALA A 34 -6.47 8.38 -5.96
C ALA A 34 -5.07 8.89 -5.64
N ASN A 35 -4.21 8.96 -6.64
CA ASN A 35 -2.89 9.53 -6.54
C ASN A 35 -2.68 10.60 -7.63
N LEU A 36 -1.86 11.61 -7.34
CA LEU A 36 -1.35 12.55 -8.33
C LEU A 36 0.10 12.19 -8.57
N SER A 37 0.43 11.83 -9.82
CA SER A 37 1.80 11.47 -10.21
C SER A 37 2.28 12.35 -11.35
N LYS A 38 3.58 12.68 -11.32
CA LYS A 38 4.27 13.45 -12.37
C LYS A 38 5.61 12.77 -12.60
N PHE A 39 5.87 12.36 -13.83
CA PHE A 39 7.17 11.77 -14.19
C PHE A 39 8.14 12.89 -14.53
N LYS A 40 9.34 12.86 -13.94
CA LYS A 40 10.45 13.75 -14.31
C LYS A 40 11.37 12.98 -15.24
N PHE A 41 11.63 13.54 -16.42
CA PHE A 41 12.61 12.99 -17.35
C PHE A 41 14.03 13.40 -16.98
N THR A 42 14.99 12.54 -17.33
CA THR A 42 16.44 12.80 -17.28
C THR A 42 16.83 13.86 -18.31
N GLU A 43 17.93 14.58 -18.08
CA GLU A 43 18.35 15.79 -18.84
C GLU A 43 18.21 15.68 -20.36
N ASP A 44 18.55 14.54 -20.97
CA ASP A 44 18.52 14.35 -22.43
C ASP A 44 17.12 14.43 -23.07
N LEU A 45 16.05 14.17 -22.32
CA LEU A 45 14.65 14.21 -22.82
C LEU A 45 13.89 15.45 -22.34
N LYS A 46 14.49 16.22 -21.44
CA LYS A 46 13.89 17.42 -20.84
C LYS A 46 13.87 18.60 -21.81
N GLU A 47 14.81 18.65 -22.77
CA GLU A 47 14.80 19.63 -23.88
C GLU A 47 13.66 19.38 -24.88
N LEU A 48 13.25 18.11 -25.09
CA LEU A 48 12.16 17.78 -26.01
C LEU A 48 10.76 18.00 -25.40
N TYR A 49 10.61 17.78 -24.08
CA TYR A 49 9.33 17.87 -23.36
C TYR A 49 9.42 18.81 -22.15
N PRO A 50 9.40 20.14 -22.37
CA PRO A 50 9.59 21.12 -21.31
C PRO A 50 8.42 21.16 -20.31
N ALA A 51 7.22 20.77 -20.73
CA ALA A 51 6.04 20.72 -19.88
C ALA A 51 5.65 19.27 -19.53
N SER A 52 5.63 18.99 -18.24
CA SER A 52 5.11 17.74 -17.67
C SER A 52 3.98 18.08 -16.69
N ASN A 53 2.78 17.58 -16.95
CA ASN A 53 1.60 17.78 -16.10
C ASN A 53 1.33 16.53 -15.26
N SER A 54 0.90 16.74 -14.03
CA SER A 54 0.53 15.64 -13.14
C SER A 54 -0.79 15.00 -13.58
N LEU A 55 -0.83 13.69 -13.72
CA LEU A 55 -2.06 12.96 -13.99
C LEU A 55 -2.61 12.32 -12.71
N LEU A 56 -3.95 12.31 -12.63
CA LEU A 56 -4.68 11.59 -11.62
C LEU A 56 -4.65 10.10 -11.94
N GLY A 57 -4.05 9.33 -11.05
CA GLY A 57 -4.02 7.87 -11.04
C GLY A 57 -5.02 7.31 -10.02
N LEU A 58 -5.47 6.08 -10.26
CA LEU A 58 -6.33 5.34 -9.35
C LEU A 58 -5.52 4.20 -8.70
N ASN A 59 -5.85 3.90 -7.46
CA ASN A 59 -5.21 2.84 -6.69
C ASN A 59 -6.28 2.05 -5.94
N GLY A 60 -6.15 0.73 -5.96
CA GLY A 60 -7.12 -0.19 -5.39
C GLY A 60 -6.45 -1.48 -4.98
N GLY A 61 -6.92 -2.13 -3.92
CA GLY A 61 -6.30 -3.36 -3.45
C GLY A 61 -7.03 -4.05 -2.32
N VAL A 62 -6.60 -5.27 -2.04
CA VAL A 62 -7.08 -6.08 -0.92
C VAL A 62 -5.89 -6.37 -0.02
N THR A 63 -6.08 -6.25 1.29
CA THR A 63 -5.06 -6.45 2.31
C THR A 63 -5.54 -7.50 3.29
N ILE A 64 -4.65 -8.40 3.68
CA ILE A 64 -4.82 -9.34 4.79
C ILE A 64 -3.73 -9.05 5.82
N GLY A 65 -4.10 -9.02 7.08
CA GLY A 65 -3.14 -8.76 8.15
C GLY A 65 -3.43 -9.58 9.38
N PHE A 66 -2.39 -9.70 10.20
CA PHE A 66 -2.45 -10.25 11.53
C PHE A 66 -1.83 -9.27 12.52
N GLU A 67 -2.52 -9.08 13.62
CA GLU A 67 -2.04 -8.33 14.76
C GLU A 67 -1.52 -9.33 15.79
N VAL A 68 -0.37 -9.03 16.40
CA VAL A 68 0.19 -9.77 17.53
C VAL A 68 0.58 -8.74 18.57
N GLN A 69 -0.28 -8.54 19.57
CA GLN A 69 -0.09 -7.57 20.65
C GLN A 69 0.12 -6.14 20.09
N ASN A 70 1.36 -5.65 20.14
CA ASN A 70 1.74 -4.32 19.67
C ASN A 70 2.28 -4.31 18.24
N PHE A 71 2.37 -5.46 17.57
CA PHE A 71 2.86 -5.57 16.20
C PHE A 71 1.72 -5.89 15.24
N THR A 72 1.78 -5.35 14.04
CA THR A 72 0.84 -5.64 12.96
C THR A 72 1.64 -6.05 11.73
N LEU A 73 1.49 -7.27 11.25
CA LEU A 73 1.98 -7.65 9.93
C LEU A 73 0.80 -7.63 8.96
N HIS A 74 0.95 -6.98 7.82
CA HIS A 74 -0.05 -7.07 6.77
C HIS A 74 0.60 -7.14 5.40
N THR A 75 -0.06 -7.87 4.52
CA THR A 75 0.30 -8.04 3.12
C THR A 75 -0.94 -7.91 2.26
N GLY A 76 -0.80 -7.57 0.99
CA GLY A 76 -1.96 -7.37 0.14
C GLY A 76 -1.63 -7.38 -1.33
N LEU A 77 -2.65 -7.39 -2.18
CA LEU A 77 -2.52 -7.16 -3.61
C LEU A 77 -3.01 -5.75 -3.90
N GLN A 78 -2.14 -4.90 -4.43
CA GLN A 78 -2.45 -3.52 -4.78
C GLN A 78 -2.22 -3.26 -6.27
N TYR A 79 -3.26 -2.78 -6.93
CA TYR A 79 -3.20 -2.19 -8.25
C TYR A 79 -2.97 -0.68 -8.11
N ILE A 80 -1.96 -0.17 -8.79
CA ILE A 80 -1.60 1.25 -8.76
C ILE A 80 -1.46 1.72 -10.20
N GLN A 81 -2.27 2.68 -10.59
CA GLN A 81 -2.11 3.40 -11.84
C GLN A 81 -1.38 4.72 -11.57
N LYS A 82 -0.33 5.00 -12.34
CA LYS A 82 0.40 6.27 -12.34
C LYS A 82 0.52 6.76 -13.78
N GLY A 83 0.64 8.06 -13.99
CA GLY A 83 0.79 8.60 -15.32
C GLY A 83 1.38 10.00 -15.32
N SER A 84 1.78 10.45 -16.49
CA SER A 84 2.16 11.84 -16.73
C SER A 84 1.73 12.24 -18.13
N GLU A 85 1.34 13.49 -18.28
CA GLU A 85 1.16 14.10 -19.60
C GLU A 85 2.41 14.91 -19.91
N TYR A 86 2.81 14.88 -21.17
CA TYR A 86 3.99 15.56 -21.69
C TYR A 86 3.58 16.38 -22.89
N GLN A 87 4.09 17.60 -22.94
CA GLN A 87 3.86 18.52 -24.04
C GLN A 87 5.21 19.05 -24.51
N THR A 88 5.44 19.02 -25.82
CA THR A 88 6.56 19.73 -26.44
C THR A 88 6.26 21.22 -26.45
N ASP A 89 7.28 22.06 -26.51
CA ASP A 89 7.06 23.46 -26.86
C ASP A 89 6.57 23.58 -28.31
N ASN A 90 6.07 24.74 -28.67
CA ASN A 90 5.74 25.06 -30.06
C ASN A 90 7.01 24.98 -30.91
N PHE A 91 7.00 24.14 -31.95
CA PHE A 91 8.06 24.10 -32.94
C PHE A 91 7.54 24.65 -34.27
N GLU A 92 8.37 25.43 -34.96
CA GLU A 92 8.07 25.93 -36.30
C GLU A 92 8.68 24.97 -37.33
N ASP A 93 7.84 24.49 -38.25
CA ASP A 93 8.23 23.73 -39.44
C ASP A 93 7.82 24.52 -40.70
N GLU A 94 8.27 24.12 -41.89
CA GLU A 94 7.98 24.78 -43.17
C GLU A 94 6.47 24.91 -43.49
N GLN A 95 5.60 24.22 -42.72
CA GLN A 95 4.15 24.20 -42.85
C GLN A 95 3.39 24.95 -41.74
N GLY A 96 4.08 25.53 -40.75
CA GLY A 96 3.48 26.30 -39.64
C GLY A 96 3.96 25.89 -38.24
N THR A 97 3.27 26.38 -37.20
CA THR A 97 3.56 26.06 -35.80
C THR A 97 2.85 24.77 -35.36
N GLY A 98 3.63 23.75 -34.98
CA GLY A 98 3.14 22.47 -34.47
C GLY A 98 3.33 22.33 -32.96
N PHE A 99 2.46 21.55 -32.32
CA PHE A 99 2.62 21.11 -30.93
C PHE A 99 2.36 19.61 -30.84
N TYR A 100 3.10 18.93 -29.96
CA TYR A 100 2.91 17.50 -29.70
C TYR A 100 2.60 17.28 -28.21
N SER A 101 1.50 16.57 -27.95
CA SER A 101 1.12 16.13 -26.60
C SER A 101 1.06 14.60 -26.55
N ALA A 102 1.68 14.01 -25.55
CA ALA A 102 1.65 12.59 -25.26
C ALA A 102 1.19 12.35 -23.82
N THR A 103 0.33 11.36 -23.63
CA THR A 103 -0.13 10.92 -22.32
C THR A 103 0.34 9.51 -22.07
N GLU A 104 1.11 9.30 -21.00
CA GLU A 104 1.51 7.96 -20.57
C GLU A 104 0.82 7.57 -19.27
N LYS A 105 0.31 6.32 -19.26
CA LYS A 105 -0.29 5.69 -18.09
C LYS A 105 0.36 4.33 -17.87
N LEU A 106 0.97 4.16 -16.71
CA LEU A 106 1.62 2.95 -16.26
C LEU A 106 0.78 2.27 -15.18
N HIS A 107 0.72 0.95 -15.26
CA HIS A 107 -0.07 0.10 -14.38
C HIS A 107 0.88 -0.83 -13.61
N TYR A 108 0.79 -0.78 -12.28
CA TYR A 108 1.63 -1.57 -11.39
C TYR A 108 0.77 -2.51 -10.56
N LEU A 109 1.26 -3.74 -10.41
CA LEU A 109 0.77 -4.69 -9.43
C LEU A 109 1.82 -4.83 -8.34
N SER A 110 1.44 -4.57 -7.11
CA SER A 110 2.33 -4.54 -5.95
C SER A 110 1.82 -5.46 -4.86
N ILE A 111 2.74 -6.18 -4.22
CA ILE A 111 2.45 -6.98 -3.02
C ILE A 111 3.29 -6.41 -1.87
N PRO A 112 2.79 -5.39 -1.15
CA PRO A 112 3.55 -4.81 -0.05
C PRO A 112 3.56 -5.75 1.15
N LEU A 113 4.71 -5.89 1.79
CA LEU A 113 4.86 -6.52 3.10
C LEU A 113 5.14 -5.44 4.14
N LEU A 114 4.20 -5.22 5.05
CA LEU A 114 4.22 -4.08 5.97
C LEU A 114 4.19 -4.54 7.43
N ILE A 115 5.20 -4.15 8.18
CA ILE A 115 5.29 -4.35 9.64
C ILE A 115 4.99 -3.02 10.32
N GLY A 116 3.97 -2.99 11.15
CA GLY A 116 3.61 -1.87 12.02
C GLY A 116 3.88 -2.20 13.48
N TYR A 117 4.14 -1.16 14.27
CA TYR A 117 4.17 -1.24 15.74
C TYR A 117 3.21 -0.18 16.31
N ARG A 118 2.29 -0.61 17.17
CA ARG A 118 1.35 0.24 17.89
C ARG A 118 1.37 -0.13 19.36
N LYS A 119 1.91 0.76 20.19
CA LYS A 119 1.81 0.68 21.65
C LYS A 119 0.50 1.33 22.08
N TYR A 120 -0.43 0.57 22.65
CA TYR A 120 -1.57 1.15 23.35
C TYR A 120 -1.05 1.81 24.66
N LEU A 121 -1.28 3.13 24.80
CA LEU A 121 -1.06 3.89 26.04
C LEU A 121 -2.27 3.73 26.96
#